data_AF-A0A353GS11-F1
#
_entry.id   AF-A0A353GS11-F1
#
_cell.length_a   1.000
_cell.length_b   1.000
_cell.length_c   1.000
_cell.angle_alpha   90.00
_cell.angle_beta   90.00
_cell.angle_gamma   90.00
#
_symmetry.space_group_name_H-M   'P 1'
#
loop_
_entity.id
_entity.type
_entity.pdbx_description
1 polymer ?
#
loop_
_entity_poly.entity_id
_entity_poly.type
_entity_poly.pdbx_seq_one_letter_code
_entity_poly.pdbx_strand_id
1 'polypeptide(L)'
;MRKLILIITALVLIGTLTCAAWAEPAAAPENSCLSGAYNGLNLSVDQQQKIMAIRQDFEKDTLSIKNEIRTKEKELRQLWAAEPLSESAIDSKTKEINALRIQLITKRRAMFTQMKAVLTPDQLEKLKTYVQKHHVREGTLRKVGG
;
A
#
# COMPACT_ATOMS: atom_id res chain seq x y z
N MET A 1 -12.95 57.39 -25.94
CA MET A 1 -11.98 56.42 -25.36
C MET A 1 -12.56 55.61 -24.18
N ARG A 2 -13.85 55.23 -24.23
CA ARG A 2 -14.50 54.34 -23.24
C ARG A 2 -14.94 52.99 -23.82
N LYS A 3 -14.90 52.86 -25.15
CA LYS A 3 -15.27 51.63 -25.89
C LYS A 3 -14.04 50.84 -26.39
N LEU A 4 -12.83 51.39 -26.22
CA LEU A 4 -11.56 50.71 -26.54
C LEU A 4 -10.93 49.99 -25.32
N ILE A 5 -11.42 50.24 -24.11
CA ILE A 5 -10.96 49.55 -22.88
C ILE A 5 -11.65 48.19 -22.69
N LEU A 6 -12.82 47.98 -23.31
CA LEU A 6 -13.62 46.76 -23.14
C LEU A 6 -13.17 45.57 -24.00
N ILE A 7 -12.21 45.75 -24.92
CA ILE A 7 -11.74 44.68 -25.82
C ILE A 7 -10.44 44.03 -25.28
N ILE A 8 -9.68 44.71 -24.42
CA ILE A 8 -8.45 44.16 -23.83
C ILE A 8 -8.76 43.25 -22.62
N THR A 9 -9.94 43.38 -22.00
CA THR A 9 -10.39 42.49 -20.92
C THR A 9 -10.92 41.13 -21.40
N ALA A 10 -11.08 40.91 -22.70
CA ALA A 10 -11.59 39.65 -23.26
C ALA A 10 -10.50 38.67 -23.72
N LEU A 11 -9.22 39.03 -23.58
CA LEU A 11 -8.07 38.21 -24.02
C LEU A 11 -7.14 37.80 -22.87
N VAL A 12 -7.67 37.73 -21.65
CA VAL A 12 -6.97 37.24 -20.44
C VAL A 12 -7.66 35.99 -19.84
N LEU A 13 -8.72 35.48 -20.49
CA LEU A 13 -9.50 34.33 -20.00
C LEU A 13 -9.08 32.96 -20.59
N ILE A 14 -7.94 32.89 -21.28
CA ILE A 14 -7.38 31.64 -21.80
C ILE A 14 -5.89 31.64 -21.46
N GLY A 15 -5.52 31.15 -20.28
CA GLY A 15 -4.09 31.16 -19.95
C GLY A 15 -3.64 30.74 -18.57
N THR A 16 -4.44 30.02 -17.76
CA THR A 16 -3.89 29.34 -16.57
C THR A 16 -4.60 28.02 -16.32
N LEU A 17 -4.46 27.07 -17.25
CA LEU A 17 -4.54 25.65 -16.90
C LEU A 17 -3.16 25.25 -16.36
N THR A 18 -2.82 25.67 -15.15
CA THR A 18 -1.56 25.30 -14.51
C THR A 18 -1.65 23.85 -14.05
N CYS A 19 -1.08 22.97 -14.89
CA CYS A 19 -0.43 21.71 -14.57
C CYS A 19 -0.86 21.01 -13.26
N ALA A 20 -1.83 20.11 -13.36
CA ALA A 20 -1.90 18.94 -12.46
C ALA A 20 -0.84 17.88 -12.84
N ALA A 21 0.35 18.31 -13.27
CA ALA A 21 1.41 17.43 -13.79
C ALA A 21 2.45 17.04 -12.73
N TRP A 22 2.18 17.35 -11.47
CA TRP A 22 2.91 16.83 -10.32
C TRP A 22 1.87 16.41 -9.29
N ALA A 23 1.10 15.37 -9.61
CA ALA A 23 0.56 14.55 -8.55
C ALA A 23 1.78 13.99 -7.81
N GLU A 24 2.12 14.62 -6.68
CA GLU A 24 3.02 13.99 -5.72
C GLU A 24 2.47 12.58 -5.50
N PRO A 25 3.26 11.51 -5.74
CA PRO A 25 2.80 10.18 -5.43
C PRO A 25 2.49 10.19 -3.94
N ALA A 26 1.19 10.13 -3.61
CA ALA A 26 0.72 10.05 -2.24
C ALA A 26 1.61 9.03 -1.54
N ALA A 27 2.34 9.49 -0.52
CA ALA A 27 3.37 8.71 0.16
C ALA A 27 2.81 7.31 0.44
N ALA A 28 3.38 6.31 -0.23
CA ALA A 28 2.92 4.94 -0.10
C ALA A 28 2.99 4.58 1.39
N PRO A 29 1.98 3.89 1.96
CA PRO A 29 1.94 3.60 3.38
C PRO A 29 3.25 2.95 3.84
N GLU A 30 4.02 3.70 4.64
CA GLU A 30 5.34 3.35 5.16
C GLU A 30 5.25 2.28 6.25
N ASN A 31 4.84 1.05 5.96
CA ASN A 31 4.98 -0.03 6.94
C ASN A 31 4.87 -1.45 6.37
N SER A 32 5.24 -1.64 5.11
CA SER A 32 5.65 -2.97 4.67
C SER A 32 7.11 -3.17 5.10
N CYS A 33 7.40 -4.18 5.94
CA CYS A 33 8.76 -4.55 6.35
C CYS A 33 9.72 -4.76 5.15
N LEU A 34 9.14 -5.03 3.98
CA LEU A 34 9.85 -5.21 2.73
C LEU A 34 9.98 -3.91 1.93
N SER A 35 9.22 -2.85 2.21
CA SER A 35 9.36 -1.56 1.52
C SER A 35 10.75 -0.96 1.76
N GLY A 36 11.27 -1.07 2.98
CA GLY A 36 12.66 -0.68 3.30
C GLY A 36 13.72 -1.51 2.57
N ALA A 37 13.40 -2.77 2.25
CA ALA A 37 14.34 -3.67 1.56
C ALA A 37 14.62 -3.25 0.10
N TYR A 38 13.66 -2.63 -0.58
CA TYR A 38 13.83 -2.16 -1.96
C TYR A 38 14.57 -0.82 -2.08
N ASN A 39 14.60 -0.02 -1.00
CA ASN A 39 15.26 1.29 -1.00
C ASN A 39 16.79 1.18 -1.14
N GLY A 40 17.40 0.07 -0.70
CA GLY A 40 18.85 -0.16 -0.77
C GLY A 40 19.36 -0.83 -2.04
N LEU A 41 18.52 -1.02 -3.06
CA LEU A 41 18.87 -1.80 -4.26
C LEU A 41 19.43 -0.98 -5.43
N ASN A 42 19.55 0.35 -5.30
CA ASN A 42 19.96 1.25 -6.39
C ASN A 42 19.16 0.97 -7.67
N LEU A 43 17.83 1.03 -7.55
CA LEU A 43 16.92 0.76 -8.67
C LEU A 43 17.06 1.84 -9.75
N SER A 44 17.07 1.43 -11.02
CA SER A 44 16.98 2.39 -12.13
C SER A 44 15.60 3.06 -12.16
N VAL A 45 15.50 4.20 -12.85
CA VAL A 45 14.23 4.94 -12.99
C VAL A 45 13.13 4.03 -13.54
N ASP A 46 13.42 3.25 -14.58
CA ASP A 46 12.46 2.31 -15.18
C ASP A 46 12.03 1.21 -14.19
N GLN A 47 12.95 0.69 -13.37
CA GLN A 47 12.62 -0.30 -12.35
C GLN A 47 11.73 0.29 -11.27
N GLN A 48 12.00 1.52 -10.83
CA GLN A 48 11.18 2.24 -9.86
C GLN A 48 9.75 2.42 -10.39
N GLN A 49 9.60 2.89 -11.64
CA GLN A 49 8.29 3.07 -12.27
C GLN A 49 7.50 1.76 -12.36
N LYS A 50 8.14 0.66 -12.79
CA LYS A 50 7.49 -0.67 -12.84
C LYS A 50 7.06 -1.14 -11.46
N ILE A 51 7.91 -0.97 -10.44
CA ILE A 51 7.58 -1.34 -9.07
C ILE A 51 6.43 -0.48 -8.52
N MET A 52 6.40 0.81 -8.83
CA MET A 52 5.31 1.70 -8.45
C MET A 52 3.99 1.27 -9.07
N ALA A 53 3.98 0.93 -10.37
CA ALA A 53 2.80 0.41 -11.05
C ALA A 53 2.28 -0.89 -10.40
N ILE A 54 3.17 -1.85 -10.13
CA ILE A 54 2.82 -3.10 -9.43
C ILE A 54 2.19 -2.82 -8.06
N ARG A 55 2.71 -1.84 -7.30
CA ARG A 55 2.13 -1.44 -6.00
C ARG A 55 0.75 -0.81 -6.17
N GLN A 56 0.57 0.05 -7.17
CA GLN A 56 -0.72 0.70 -7.45
C GLN A 56 -1.78 -0.33 -7.84
N ASP A 57 -1.42 -1.31 -8.67
CA ASP A 57 -2.31 -2.39 -9.05
C ASP A 57 -2.71 -3.24 -7.85
N PHE A 58 -1.76 -3.61 -6.99
CA PHE A 58 -2.06 -4.31 -5.74
C PHE A 58 -2.99 -3.51 -4.82
N GLU A 59 -2.76 -2.20 -4.69
CA GLU A 59 -3.62 -1.33 -3.86
C GLU A 59 -5.05 -1.27 -4.40
N LYS A 60 -5.21 -1.12 -5.72
CA LYS A 60 -6.51 -1.16 -6.39
C LYS A 60 -7.21 -2.50 -6.19
N ASP A 61 -6.50 -3.60 -6.47
CA ASP A 61 -7.01 -4.97 -6.39
C ASP A 61 -7.43 -5.37 -4.97
N THR A 62 -6.80 -4.79 -3.95
CA THR A 62 -7.03 -5.17 -2.55
C THR A 62 -7.88 -4.18 -1.77
N LEU A 63 -8.29 -3.06 -2.39
CA LEU A 63 -9.10 -2.03 -1.73
C LEU A 63 -10.40 -2.61 -1.14
N SER A 64 -11.13 -3.43 -1.91
CA SER A 64 -12.37 -4.06 -1.43
C SER A 64 -12.12 -4.96 -0.22
N ILE A 65 -11.11 -5.83 -0.30
CA ILE A 65 -10.74 -6.76 0.79
C ILE A 65 -10.40 -5.98 2.06
N LYS A 66 -9.61 -4.90 1.95
CA LYS A 66 -9.25 -4.04 3.09
C LYS A 66 -10.49 -3.37 3.70
N ASN A 67 -11.42 -2.91 2.87
CA ASN A 67 -12.67 -2.29 3.33
C ASN A 67 -13.57 -3.32 4.03
N GLU A 68 -13.71 -4.52 3.48
CA GLU A 68 -14.47 -5.60 4.10
C GLU A 68 -13.89 -6.02 5.45
N ILE A 69 -12.56 -6.12 5.57
CA ILE A 69 -11.90 -6.37 6.86
C ILE A 69 -12.29 -5.28 7.87
N ARG A 70 -12.16 -3.99 7.51
CA ARG A 70 -12.50 -2.87 8.40
C ARG A 70 -13.96 -2.90 8.83
N THR A 71 -14.88 -3.20 7.92
CA THR A 71 -16.30 -3.33 8.22
C THR A 71 -16.55 -4.46 9.20
N LYS A 72 -16.02 -5.66 8.93
CA LYS A 72 -16.18 -6.83 9.81
C LYS A 72 -15.50 -6.64 11.16
N GLU A 73 -14.40 -5.90 11.24
CA GLU A 73 -13.77 -5.54 12.52
C GLU A 73 -14.64 -4.59 13.35
N LYS A 74 -15.43 -3.71 12.72
CA LYS A 74 -16.43 -2.90 13.44
C LYS A 74 -17.56 -3.77 13.97
N GLU A 75 -18.08 -4.67 13.14
CA GLU A 75 -19.11 -5.65 13.55
C GLU A 75 -18.61 -6.51 14.72
N LEU A 76 -17.37 -7.00 14.64
CA LEU A 76 -16.75 -7.78 15.71
C LEU A 76 -16.67 -6.97 17.02
N ARG A 77 -16.28 -5.70 16.97
CA ARG A 77 -16.28 -4.84 18.16
C ARG A 77 -17.67 -4.64 18.75
N GLN A 78 -18.71 -4.57 17.91
CA GLN A 78 -20.10 -4.49 18.39
C GLN A 78 -20.53 -5.80 19.07
N LEU A 79 -20.15 -6.96 18.52
CA LEU A 79 -20.43 -8.26 19.14
C LEU A 79 -19.77 -8.40 20.52
N TRP A 80 -18.54 -7.89 20.68
CA TRP A 80 -17.86 -7.86 21.97
C TRP A 80 -18.52 -6.93 23.01
N ALA A 81 -19.24 -5.91 22.56
CA ALA A 81 -19.93 -4.96 23.43
C ALA A 81 -21.41 -5.32 23.66
N ALA A 82 -21.90 -6.40 23.06
CA ALA A 82 -23.29 -6.80 23.17
C ALA A 82 -23.58 -7.54 24.48
N GLU A 83 -24.76 -7.30 25.04
CA GLU A 83 -25.30 -8.03 26.18
C GLU A 83 -26.66 -8.65 25.79
N PRO A 84 -26.83 -9.99 25.86
CA PRO A 84 -25.83 -10.98 26.25
C PRO A 84 -24.74 -11.19 25.18
N LEU A 85 -23.55 -11.57 25.64
CA LEU A 85 -22.42 -11.90 24.76
C LEU A 85 -22.72 -13.18 23.97
N SER A 86 -22.43 -13.17 22.66
CA SER A 86 -22.55 -14.35 21.79
C SER A 86 -21.19 -14.82 21.29
N GLU A 87 -20.63 -15.83 21.96
CA GLU A 87 -19.33 -16.43 21.58
C GLU A 87 -19.34 -16.99 20.16
N SER A 88 -20.42 -17.68 19.77
CA SER A 88 -20.55 -18.28 18.44
C SER A 88 -20.56 -17.23 17.32
N ALA A 89 -21.18 -16.06 17.55
CA ALA A 89 -21.17 -14.95 16.60
C ALA A 89 -19.77 -14.33 16.49
N ILE A 90 -19.07 -14.16 17.61
CA ILE A 90 -17.69 -13.67 17.67
C ILE A 90 -16.75 -14.59 16.90
N ASP A 91 -16.85 -15.91 17.12
CA ASP A 91 -16.03 -16.91 16.43
C ASP A 91 -16.28 -16.93 14.94
N SER A 92 -17.55 -16.88 14.53
CA SER A 92 -17.94 -16.81 13.12
C SER A 92 -17.35 -15.57 12.45
N LYS A 93 -17.53 -14.39 13.07
CA LYS A 93 -17.01 -13.12 12.54
C LYS A 93 -15.48 -13.11 12.46
N THR A 94 -14.81 -13.70 13.45
CA THR A 94 -13.34 -13.84 13.47
C THR A 94 -12.86 -14.72 12.31
N LYS A 95 -13.54 -15.83 12.01
CA LYS A 95 -13.23 -16.69 10.87
C LYS A 95 -13.39 -15.96 9.53
N GLU A 96 -14.45 -15.18 9.37
CA GLU A 96 -14.66 -14.36 8.16
C GLU A 96 -13.50 -13.36 7.95
N ILE A 97 -13.09 -12.64 8.99
CA ILE A 97 -11.96 -11.70 8.94
C ILE A 97 -10.67 -12.43 8.58
N ASN A 98 -10.42 -13.58 9.19
CA ASN A 98 -9.21 -14.36 8.93
C ASN A 98 -9.16 -14.87 7.48
N ALA A 99 -10.29 -15.30 6.91
CA ALA A 99 -10.37 -15.68 5.50
C ALA A 99 -9.96 -14.51 4.57
N LEU A 100 -10.46 -13.29 4.84
CA LEU A 100 -10.07 -12.09 4.08
C LEU A 100 -8.58 -11.74 4.24
N ARG A 101 -8.04 -11.87 5.46
CA ARG A 101 -6.61 -11.65 5.72
C ARG A 101 -5.74 -12.64 4.93
N ILE A 102 -6.15 -13.91 4.83
CA ILE A 102 -5.47 -14.91 4.01
C ILE A 102 -5.47 -14.50 2.54
N GLN A 103 -6.62 -14.05 2.01
CA GLN A 103 -6.69 -13.56 0.62
C GLN A 103 -5.75 -12.38 0.38
N LEU A 104 -5.70 -11.41 1.32
CA LEU A 104 -4.81 -10.26 1.24
C LEU A 104 -3.32 -10.66 1.27
N ILE A 105 -2.96 -11.65 2.09
CA ILE A 105 -1.60 -12.21 2.15
C ILE A 105 -1.23 -12.86 0.81
N THR A 106 -2.14 -13.63 0.21
CA THR A 106 -1.92 -14.27 -1.10
C THR A 106 -1.68 -13.22 -2.18
N LYS A 107 -2.50 -12.16 -2.24
CA LYS A 107 -2.30 -11.02 -3.16
C LYS A 107 -0.96 -10.33 -2.93
N ARG A 108 -0.55 -10.15 -1.67
CA ARG A 108 0.74 -9.53 -1.32
C ARG A 108 1.93 -10.38 -1.76
N ARG A 109 1.85 -11.71 -1.63
CA ARG A 109 2.87 -12.64 -2.14
C ARG A 109 3.01 -12.52 -3.65
N ALA A 110 1.89 -12.47 -4.37
CA ALA A 110 1.89 -12.28 -5.82
C ALA A 110 2.55 -10.96 -6.23
N MET A 111 2.19 -9.84 -5.57
CA MET A 111 2.83 -8.53 -5.78
C MET A 111 4.34 -8.60 -5.56
N PHE A 112 4.82 -9.23 -4.48
CA PHE A 112 6.27 -9.37 -4.26
C PHE A 112 6.97 -10.23 -5.30
N THR A 113 6.32 -11.29 -5.80
CA THR A 113 6.85 -12.09 -6.91
C THR A 113 7.02 -11.24 -8.16
N GLN A 114 6.03 -10.41 -8.49
CA GLN A 114 6.11 -9.49 -9.64
C GLN A 114 7.21 -8.45 -9.45
N MET A 115 7.33 -7.84 -8.27
CA MET A 115 8.40 -6.88 -7.98
C MET A 115 9.79 -7.51 -8.11
N LYS A 116 9.99 -8.76 -7.64
CA LYS A 116 11.27 -9.48 -7.78
C LYS A 116 11.66 -9.71 -9.24
N ALA A 117 10.68 -9.92 -10.13
CA ALA A 117 10.94 -10.12 -11.55
C ALA A 117 11.44 -8.85 -12.28
N VAL A 118 11.32 -7.68 -11.66
CA VAL A 118 11.84 -6.40 -12.18
C VAL A 118 13.33 -6.21 -11.87
N LEU A 119 13.85 -6.93 -10.88
CA LEU A 119 15.22 -6.78 -10.38
C LEU A 119 16.23 -7.51 -11.25
N THR A 120 17.46 -7.00 -11.27
CA THR A 120 18.60 -7.75 -11.81
C THR A 120 19.01 -8.88 -10.86
N PRO A 121 19.78 -9.89 -11.33
CA PRO A 121 20.30 -10.95 -10.46
C PRO A 121 21.06 -10.42 -9.24
N ASP A 122 21.92 -9.41 -9.44
CA ASP A 122 22.71 -8.80 -8.36
C ASP A 122 21.83 -8.08 -7.33
N GLN A 123 20.79 -7.37 -7.78
CA GLN A 123 19.82 -6.73 -6.89
C GLN A 123 19.00 -7.75 -6.12
N LEU A 124 18.63 -8.87 -6.76
CA LEU A 124 17.91 -9.96 -6.12
C LEU A 124 18.75 -10.60 -5.01
N GLU A 125 20.06 -10.77 -5.24
CA GLU A 125 20.95 -11.32 -4.22
C GLU A 125 21.10 -10.38 -3.02
N LYS A 126 21.30 -9.08 -3.26
CA LYS A 126 21.28 -8.06 -2.19
C LYS A 126 19.97 -8.08 -1.40
N LEU A 127 18.83 -8.24 -2.09
CA LEU A 127 17.53 -8.35 -1.45
C LEU A 127 17.44 -9.58 -0.54
N LYS A 128 17.94 -10.75 -0.97
CA LYS A 128 17.97 -11.97 -0.13
C LYS A 128 18.82 -11.76 1.12
N THR A 129 20.02 -11.18 0.97
CA THR A 129 20.90 -10.89 2.11
C THR A 129 20.24 -9.93 3.11
N TYR A 130 19.59 -8.87 2.62
CA TYR A 130 18.83 -7.95 3.46
C TYR A 130 17.74 -8.70 4.25
N VAL A 131 16.90 -9.48 3.56
CA VAL A 131 15.82 -10.24 4.20
C VAL A 131 16.36 -11.20 5.25
N GLN A 132 17.44 -11.93 4.95
CA GLN A 132 18.06 -12.86 5.89
C GLN A 132 18.56 -12.15 7.16
N LYS A 133 19.26 -11.02 7.00
CA LYS A 133 19.80 -10.25 8.13
C LYS A 133 18.70 -9.70 9.04
N HIS A 134 17.59 -9.24 8.46
CA HIS A 134 16.48 -8.68 9.22
C HIS A 134 15.59 -9.75 9.84
N HIS A 135 15.39 -10.89 9.18
CA HIS A 135 14.69 -12.05 9.76
C HIS A 135 15.40 -12.60 11.01
N VAL A 136 16.73 -12.69 10.96
CA VAL A 136 17.54 -13.15 12.10
C VAL A 136 17.41 -12.23 13.31
N ARG A 137 17.44 -10.89 13.11
CA ARG A 137 17.32 -9.90 14.19
C ARG A 137 15.97 -9.96 14.92
N GLU A 138 14.86 -10.10 14.19
CA GLU A 138 13.54 -10.24 14.82
C GLU A 138 13.41 -11.53 15.64
N GLY A 139 14.01 -12.63 15.16
CA GLY A 139 14.09 -13.89 15.90
C GLY A 139 14.97 -13.82 17.15
N THR A 140 16.03 -13.01 17.14
CA THR A 140 16.91 -12.84 18.32
C THR A 140 16.27 -11.97 19.39
N LEU A 141 15.58 -10.88 19.00
CA LEU A 141 14.89 -9.99 19.94
C LEU A 141 13.71 -10.69 20.64
N ARG A 142 13.05 -11.66 19.99
CA ARG A 142 12.02 -12.51 20.62
C ARG A 142 12.57 -13.46 21.70
N LYS A 143 13.86 -13.77 21.70
CA LYS A 143 14.47 -14.68 22.69
C LYS A 143 15.01 -13.98 23.94
N VAL A 144 15.26 -12.68 23.89
CA VAL A 144 15.85 -11.92 25.01
C VAL A 144 14.77 -11.29 25.91
N GLY A 145 13.51 -11.28 25.48
CA GLY A 145 12.37 -10.75 26.23
C GLY A 145 11.41 -11.79 26.81
N GLY A 146 11.88 -13.03 27.03
CA GLY A 146 11.10 -14.12 27.64
C GLY A 146 11.72 -14.56 28.96
#